data_AF-A0A420HW34-F1
#
_entry.id   AF-A0A420HW34-F1
#
_cell.length_a   1.000
_cell.length_b   1.000
_cell.length_c   1.000
_cell.angle_alpha   90.00
_cell.angle_beta   90.00
_cell.angle_gamma   90.00
#
_symmetry.space_group_name_H-M   'P 1'
#
loop_
_entity.id
_entity.type
_entity.pdbx_description
1 polymer ?
#
loop_
_entity_poly.entity_id
_entity_poly.type
_entity_poly.pdbx_seq_one_letter_code
_entity_poly.pdbx_strand_id
1 'polypeptide(L)'
;MAEVLPSFDQAGRFSGGGSSGARWLSRLQYDFQKAGYNSPPPHLIFYAVYILFGEAASWLVSTPMLRLMIDDREQSTKEQVAEFKEHLSARFSSQIIDYSEGNIQHDIKAFSQVKSEPLMAYYQRALHLLRRAHGRDNHKSLTGAKALAPFEQVVLISIISAFVEGLQDEDLRNEVFSRSILSCGSLWIVCLFEF
;
A
#
# COMPACT_ATOMS: atom_id res chain seq x y z
N MET A 1 27.54 13.85 18.95
CA MET A 1 26.40 14.37 18.17
C MET A 1 25.21 13.53 18.58
N ALA A 2 24.07 14.15 18.91
CA ALA A 2 22.86 13.37 19.17
C ALA A 2 22.43 12.69 17.86
N GLU A 3 22.17 11.39 17.89
CA GLU A 3 21.61 10.70 16.73
C GLU A 3 20.19 11.21 16.52
N VAL A 4 19.99 11.95 15.42
CA VAL A 4 18.69 12.51 15.05
C VAL A 4 17.98 11.50 14.15
N LEU A 5 16.76 11.09 14.50
CA LEU A 5 15.90 10.32 13.61
C LEU A 5 15.27 11.25 12.56
N PRO A 6 15.19 10.83 11.28
CA PRO A 6 14.50 11.62 10.26
C PRO A 6 12.98 11.66 10.53
N SER A 7 12.28 12.60 9.88
CA SER A 7 10.81 12.75 9.98
C SER A 7 10.03 11.63 9.29
N PHE A 8 10.69 10.85 8.42
CA PHE A 8 10.10 9.76 7.62
C PHE A 8 8.95 10.20 6.69
N ASP A 9 8.96 11.47 6.25
CA ASP A 9 7.90 12.04 5.40
C ASP A 9 7.76 11.30 4.05
N GLN A 10 8.86 10.76 3.51
CA GLN A 10 8.84 10.05 2.23
C GLN A 10 8.54 8.57 2.41
N ALA A 11 9.18 7.92 3.40
CA ALA A 11 9.00 6.49 3.64
C ALA A 11 7.57 6.18 4.10
N GLY A 12 7.09 6.93 5.09
CA GLY A 12 5.79 6.69 5.72
C GLY A 12 5.64 5.26 6.27
N ARG A 13 4.42 4.93 6.69
CA ARG A 13 4.10 3.58 7.19
C ARG A 13 4.13 2.54 6.07
N PHE A 14 4.68 1.38 6.38
CA PHE A 14 4.69 0.21 5.50
C PHE A 14 3.61 -0.79 5.92
N SER A 15 2.63 -1.02 5.05
CA SER A 15 1.54 -1.99 5.24
C SER A 15 1.68 -3.24 4.37
N GLY A 16 2.64 -3.29 3.44
CA GLY A 16 2.83 -4.43 2.53
C GLY A 16 1.78 -4.56 1.42
N GLY A 17 0.56 -4.04 1.61
CA GLY A 17 -0.51 -4.03 0.60
C GLY A 17 -0.18 -3.13 -0.60
N GLY A 18 0.22 -3.74 -1.72
CA GLY A 18 0.49 -3.05 -2.98
C GLY A 18 1.72 -2.12 -2.99
N SER A 19 2.57 -2.20 -1.97
CA SER A 19 3.79 -1.41 -1.84
C SER A 19 5.03 -2.30 -1.95
N SER A 20 5.86 -2.04 -2.95
CA SER A 20 7.15 -2.71 -3.12
C SER A 20 8.05 -2.45 -1.93
N GLY A 21 8.60 -3.52 -1.33
CA GLY A 21 9.59 -3.43 -0.26
C GLY A 21 10.81 -2.62 -0.70
N ALA A 22 11.29 -2.85 -1.93
CA ALA A 22 12.40 -2.09 -2.52
C ALA A 22 12.09 -0.59 -2.64
N ARG A 23 10.88 -0.23 -3.10
CA ARG A 23 10.48 1.18 -3.24
C ARG A 23 10.37 1.89 -1.88
N TRP A 24 9.88 1.19 -0.86
CA TRP A 24 9.83 1.72 0.49
C TRP A 24 11.24 1.91 1.08
N LEU A 25 12.15 0.96 0.86
CA LEU A 25 13.56 1.08 1.28
C LEU A 25 14.27 2.29 0.65
N SER A 26 14.02 2.57 -0.63
CA SER A 26 14.60 3.76 -1.29
C SER A 26 14.12 5.07 -0.67
N ARG A 27 12.84 5.14 -0.27
CA ARG A 27 12.27 6.32 0.40
C ARG A 27 12.82 6.48 1.82
N LEU A 28 12.96 5.37 2.54
CA LEU A 28 13.61 5.34 3.85
C LEU A 28 15.04 5.85 3.77
N GLN A 29 15.81 5.37 2.78
CA GLN A 29 17.17 5.84 2.54
C GLN A 29 17.22 7.35 2.24
N TYR A 30 16.29 7.86 1.44
CA TYR A 30 16.21 9.29 1.14
C TYR A 30 15.94 10.14 2.40
N ASP A 31 15.04 9.69 3.28
CA ASP A 31 14.76 10.39 4.55
C ASP A 31 15.99 10.43 5.46
N PHE A 32 16.76 9.33 5.54
CA PHE A 32 18.03 9.31 6.25
C PHE A 32 19.08 10.23 5.63
N GLN A 33 19.19 10.29 4.31
CA GLN A 33 20.09 11.21 3.62
C GLN A 33 19.74 12.67 3.92
N LYS A 34 18.44 13.00 3.94
CA LYS A 34 17.95 14.34 4.30
C LYS A 34 18.29 14.72 5.74
N ALA A 35 18.35 13.75 6.65
CA ALA A 35 18.82 13.94 8.02
C ALA A 35 20.35 13.92 8.18
N GLY A 36 21.11 13.84 7.07
CA GLY A 36 22.58 13.89 7.07
C GLY A 36 23.28 12.53 7.16
N TYR A 37 22.55 11.41 7.07
CA TYR A 37 23.14 10.08 7.08
C TYR A 37 23.39 9.57 5.65
N ASN A 38 24.65 9.57 5.24
CA ASN A 38 25.07 8.89 4.00
C ASN A 38 25.03 7.36 4.15
N SER A 39 25.35 6.86 5.35
CA SER A 39 25.26 5.46 5.73
C SER A 39 24.65 5.37 7.13
N PRO A 40 23.35 5.09 7.24
CA PRO A 40 22.68 5.01 8.52
C PRO A 40 23.22 3.83 9.34
N PRO A 41 23.46 4.02 10.64
CA PRO A 41 23.75 2.93 11.56
C PRO A 41 22.65 1.84 11.52
N PRO A 42 23.02 0.55 11.61
CA PRO A 42 22.06 -0.56 11.60
C PRO A 42 20.92 -0.44 12.61
N HIS A 43 21.21 -0.01 13.84
CA HIS A 43 20.20 0.13 14.90
C HIS A 43 19.14 1.17 14.56
N LEU A 44 19.51 2.28 13.90
CA LEU A 44 18.56 3.30 13.46
C LEU A 44 17.65 2.79 12.33
N ILE A 45 18.17 1.93 11.44
CA ILE A 45 17.37 1.30 10.38
C ILE A 45 16.32 0.39 11.01
N PHE A 46 16.71 -0.48 11.94
CA PHE A 46 15.77 -1.37 12.61
C PHE A 46 14.80 -0.64 13.55
N TYR A 47 15.23 0.49 14.15
CA TYR A 47 14.32 1.37 14.87
C TYR A 47 13.25 1.96 13.94
N ALA A 48 13.65 2.43 12.76
CA ALA A 48 12.71 2.91 11.74
C ALA A 48 11.76 1.81 11.26
N VAL A 49 12.25 0.59 11.05
CA VAL A 49 11.43 -0.58 10.71
C VAL A 49 10.39 -0.85 11.80
N TYR A 50 10.80 -0.86 13.07
CA TYR A 50 9.91 -1.10 14.20
C TYR A 50 8.75 -0.10 14.27
N ILE A 51 9.01 1.19 14.05
CA ILE A 51 7.97 2.24 14.15
C ILE A 51 7.12 2.39 12.89
N LEU A 52 7.68 2.10 11.70
CA LEU A 52 7.01 2.34 10.42
C LEU A 52 6.23 1.12 9.93
N PHE A 53 6.53 -0.08 10.40
CA PHE A 53 5.77 -1.27 9.99
C PHE A 53 4.41 -1.29 10.69
N GLY A 54 3.35 -1.09 9.90
CA GLY A 54 1.97 -1.18 10.35
C GLY A 54 1.46 -2.61 10.22
N GLU A 55 0.54 -2.84 9.28
CA GLU A 55 -0.07 -4.17 9.03
C GLU A 55 0.97 -5.24 8.63
N ALA A 56 2.08 -4.82 8.01
CA ALA A 56 3.20 -5.70 7.67
C ALA A 56 4.03 -6.13 8.90
N ALA A 57 3.79 -5.58 10.10
CA ALA A 57 4.47 -6.01 11.32
C ALA A 57 4.18 -7.47 11.67
N SER A 58 2.99 -7.98 11.29
CA SER A 58 2.63 -9.40 11.43
C SER A 58 3.64 -10.33 10.76
N TRP A 59 4.19 -9.92 9.60
CA TRP A 59 5.23 -10.67 8.91
C TRP A 59 6.55 -10.69 9.68
N LEU A 60 6.96 -9.56 10.26
CA LEU A 60 8.16 -9.47 11.10
C LEU A 60 8.05 -10.41 12.30
N VAL A 61 6.88 -10.43 12.96
CA VAL A 61 6.62 -11.31 14.10
C VAL A 61 6.60 -12.79 13.68
N SER A 62 6.08 -13.09 12.49
CA SER A 62 6.01 -14.47 11.95
C SER A 62 7.36 -15.03 11.48
N THR A 63 8.39 -14.19 11.35
CA THR A 63 9.73 -14.59 10.91
C THR A 63 10.70 -14.50 12.09
N PRO A 64 11.00 -15.60 12.80
CA PRO A 64 11.76 -15.57 14.05
C PRO A 64 13.12 -14.86 13.94
N MET A 65 13.81 -15.03 12.82
CA MET A 65 15.09 -14.38 12.55
C MET A 65 14.96 -12.84 12.48
N LEU A 66 13.97 -12.33 11.75
CA LEU A 66 13.76 -10.88 11.61
C LEU A 66 13.29 -10.25 12.90
N ARG A 67 12.49 -10.98 13.68
CA ARG A 67 12.09 -10.57 15.02
C ARG A 67 13.30 -10.41 15.94
N LEU A 68 14.25 -11.36 15.92
CA LEU A 68 15.48 -11.27 16.70
C LEU A 68 16.33 -10.06 16.30
N MET A 69 16.42 -9.75 15.01
CA MET A 69 17.14 -8.56 14.52
C MET A 69 16.53 -7.24 15.02
N ILE A 70 15.21 -7.18 15.21
CA ILE A 70 14.51 -5.99 15.70
C ILE A 70 14.59 -5.89 17.24
N ASP A 71 14.47 -7.03 17.92
CA ASP A 71 14.54 -7.10 19.37
C ASP A 71 15.97 -6.79 19.86
N ASP A 72 17.01 -7.27 19.16
CA ASP A 72 18.43 -7.01 19.43
C ASP A 72 19.03 -5.89 18.56
N ARG A 73 18.20 -4.90 18.19
CA ARG A 73 18.59 -3.87 17.21
C ARG A 73 19.86 -3.10 17.58
N GLU A 74 20.17 -2.96 18.86
CA GLU A 74 21.36 -2.23 19.34
C GLU A 74 22.67 -2.94 18.97
N GLN A 75 22.63 -4.26 18.76
CA GLN A 75 23.79 -5.08 18.33
C GLN A 75 23.75 -5.43 16.84
N SER A 76 22.89 -4.76 16.08
CA SER A 76 22.69 -5.06 14.66
C SER A 76 23.92 -4.83 13.81
N THR A 77 24.18 -5.74 12.88
CA THR A 77 25.27 -5.60 11.89
C THR A 77 24.77 -5.11 10.53
N LYS A 78 25.70 -4.69 9.67
CA LYS A 78 25.38 -4.27 8.30
C LYS A 78 24.90 -5.44 7.44
N GLU A 79 25.41 -6.63 7.73
CA GLU A 79 25.03 -7.89 7.07
C GLU A 79 23.57 -8.22 7.38
N GLN A 80 23.15 -8.09 8.65
CA GLN A 80 21.75 -8.30 9.04
C GLN A 80 20.80 -7.29 8.38
N VAL A 81 21.25 -6.04 8.20
CA VAL A 81 20.49 -5.04 7.43
C VAL A 81 20.38 -5.42 5.96
N ALA A 82 21.43 -5.95 5.35
CA ALA A 82 21.40 -6.40 3.95
C ALA A 82 20.44 -7.59 3.79
N GLU A 83 20.56 -8.59 4.67
CA GLU A 83 19.68 -9.77 4.71
C GLU A 83 18.21 -9.36 4.90
N PHE A 84 17.93 -8.43 5.83
CA PHE A 84 16.59 -7.87 6.00
C PHE A 84 16.06 -7.24 4.71
N LYS A 85 16.87 -6.42 4.02
CA LYS A 85 16.47 -5.75 2.78
C LYS A 85 16.16 -6.76 1.67
N GLU A 86 16.93 -7.83 1.57
CA GLU A 86 16.69 -8.92 0.63
C GLU A 86 15.37 -9.63 0.95
N HIS A 87 15.15 -10.03 2.21
CA HIS A 87 13.90 -10.65 2.63
C HIS A 87 12.68 -9.76 2.40
N LEU A 88 12.79 -8.47 2.69
CA LEU A 88 11.73 -7.49 2.46
C LEU A 88 11.43 -7.37 0.96
N SER A 89 12.46 -7.29 0.13
CA SER A 89 12.33 -7.16 -1.32
C SER A 89 11.86 -8.45 -1.98
N ALA A 90 12.13 -9.62 -1.42
CA ALA A 90 11.60 -10.89 -1.90
C ALA A 90 10.13 -11.05 -1.50
N ARG A 91 9.82 -10.82 -0.22
CA ARG A 91 8.47 -10.99 0.34
C ARG A 91 7.48 -10.01 -0.25
N PHE A 92 7.89 -8.75 -0.34
CA PHE A 92 7.15 -7.68 -1.00
C PHE A 92 7.85 -7.30 -2.28
N SER A 93 8.24 -8.33 -3.05
CA SER A 93 8.66 -8.13 -4.42
C SER A 93 7.53 -7.37 -5.08
N SER A 94 7.90 -6.28 -5.72
CA SER A 94 7.06 -5.78 -6.79
C SER A 94 6.95 -6.95 -7.76
N GLN A 95 5.83 -7.69 -7.68
CA GLN A 95 5.11 -7.92 -8.91
C GLN A 95 4.89 -6.52 -9.48
N ILE A 96 5.91 -6.05 -10.19
CA ILE A 96 5.75 -5.21 -11.35
C ILE A 96 4.89 -6.09 -12.24
N ILE A 97 3.57 -6.10 -12.00
CA ILE A 97 2.70 -6.17 -13.14
C ILE A 97 3.06 -4.89 -13.86
N ASP A 98 3.82 -5.08 -14.94
CA ASP A 98 4.32 -4.05 -15.83
C ASP A 98 3.10 -3.41 -16.50
N TYR A 99 2.30 -2.69 -15.72
CA TYR A 99 1.43 -1.68 -16.26
C TYR A 99 2.36 -0.51 -16.49
N SER A 100 3.00 -0.55 -17.67
CA SER A 100 3.34 0.62 -18.47
C SER A 100 2.51 1.83 -18.02
N GLU A 101 3.14 3.00 -17.96
CA GLU A 101 2.48 4.30 -17.81
C GLU A 101 1.53 4.58 -18.99
N GLY A 102 0.57 3.68 -19.22
CA GLY A 102 -0.51 3.82 -20.14
C GLY A 102 -1.48 4.85 -19.62
N ASN A 103 -2.24 5.39 -20.58
CA ASN A 103 -3.36 6.28 -20.36
C ASN A 103 -4.24 5.74 -19.22
N ILE A 104 -4.26 6.44 -18.08
CA ILE A 104 -5.05 6.05 -16.90
C ILE A 104 -6.51 5.80 -17.27
N GLN A 105 -7.06 6.50 -18.26
CA GLN A 105 -8.43 6.27 -18.73
C GLN A 105 -8.60 4.91 -19.44
N HIS A 106 -7.58 4.45 -20.16
CA HIS A 106 -7.58 3.11 -20.75
C HIS A 106 -7.55 2.06 -19.65
N ASP A 107 -6.71 2.25 -18.63
CA ASP A 107 -6.56 1.28 -17.54
C ASP A 107 -7.81 1.22 -16.65
N ILE A 108 -8.52 2.33 -16.48
CA ILE A 108 -9.85 2.34 -15.85
C ILE A 108 -10.85 1.52 -16.68
N LYS A 109 -10.88 1.72 -18.01
CA LYS A 109 -11.82 1.00 -18.88
C LYS A 109 -11.53 -0.49 -19.01
N ALA A 110 -10.26 -0.89 -18.94
CA ALA A 110 -9.84 -2.28 -19.04
C ALA A 110 -9.82 -3.01 -17.68
N PHE A 111 -10.15 -2.30 -16.59
CA PHE A 111 -10.07 -2.84 -15.24
C PHE A 111 -11.12 -3.94 -15.03
N SER A 112 -10.65 -5.15 -14.73
CA SER A 112 -11.50 -6.31 -14.46
C SER A 112 -10.82 -7.34 -13.56
N GLN A 113 -11.64 -8.12 -12.85
CA GLN A 113 -11.19 -9.18 -11.98
C GLN A 113 -10.71 -10.37 -12.82
N VAL A 114 -9.52 -10.86 -12.50
CA VAL A 114 -8.98 -12.05 -13.16
C VAL A 114 -9.64 -13.31 -12.59
N LYS A 115 -9.86 -14.35 -13.42
CA LYS A 115 -10.63 -15.57 -13.05
C LYS A 115 -10.17 -16.28 -11.76
N SER A 116 -8.90 -16.19 -11.40
CA SER A 116 -8.33 -16.81 -10.18
C SER A 116 -7.93 -15.79 -9.11
N GLU A 117 -8.33 -14.53 -9.29
CA GLU A 117 -7.99 -13.46 -8.38
C GLU A 117 -9.01 -13.35 -7.25
N PRO A 118 -8.58 -13.49 -5.99
CA PRO A 118 -9.47 -13.30 -4.85
C PRO A 118 -9.94 -11.85 -4.78
N LEU A 119 -11.19 -11.64 -4.33
CA LEU A 119 -11.84 -10.32 -4.30
C LEU A 119 -11.00 -9.25 -3.57
N MET A 120 -10.32 -9.65 -2.48
CA MET A 120 -9.42 -8.76 -1.75
C MET A 120 -8.22 -8.29 -2.60
N ALA A 121 -7.63 -9.17 -3.42
CA ALA A 121 -6.55 -8.79 -4.32
C ALA A 121 -7.05 -7.85 -5.44
N TYR A 122 -8.25 -8.13 -5.96
CA TYR A 122 -8.92 -7.27 -6.94
C TYR A 122 -9.19 -5.87 -6.36
N TYR A 123 -9.69 -5.80 -5.13
CA TYR A 123 -9.91 -4.54 -4.41
C TYR A 123 -8.60 -3.75 -4.20
N GLN A 124 -7.51 -4.42 -3.82
CA GLN A 124 -6.21 -3.76 -3.67
C GLN A 124 -5.71 -3.16 -4.99
N ARG A 125 -5.95 -3.82 -6.14
CA ARG A 125 -5.64 -3.26 -7.46
C ARG A 125 -6.50 -2.03 -7.79
N ALA A 126 -7.76 -2.01 -7.40
CA ALA A 126 -8.64 -0.87 -7.58
C ALA A 126 -8.17 0.35 -6.77
N LEU A 127 -7.76 0.13 -5.51
CA LEU A 127 -7.14 1.17 -4.68
C LEU A 127 -5.82 1.68 -5.28
N HIS A 128 -5.02 0.79 -5.86
CA HIS A 128 -3.79 1.18 -6.53
C HIS A 128 -4.08 2.06 -7.76
N LEU A 129 -5.08 1.70 -8.56
CA LEU A 129 -5.52 2.48 -9.71
C LEU A 129 -6.04 3.87 -9.30
N LEU A 130 -6.78 3.95 -8.20
CA LEU A 130 -7.27 5.20 -7.63
C LEU A 130 -6.12 6.13 -7.20
N ARG A 131 -5.11 5.60 -6.52
CA ARG A 131 -3.91 6.36 -6.13
C ARG A 131 -3.13 6.85 -7.35
N ARG A 132 -3.05 6.04 -8.41
CA ARG A 132 -2.38 6.41 -9.67
C ARG A 132 -3.11 7.53 -10.42
N ALA A 133 -4.43 7.58 -10.29
CA ALA A 133 -5.27 8.65 -10.84
C ALA A 133 -5.33 9.92 -9.97
N HIS A 134 -4.49 10.02 -8.93
CA HIS A 134 -4.52 11.08 -7.92
C HIS A 134 -5.87 11.22 -7.19
N GLY A 135 -6.69 10.17 -7.20
CA GLY A 135 -7.95 10.11 -6.45
C GLY A 135 -7.72 9.65 -5.01
N ARG A 136 -8.57 10.13 -4.11
CA ARG A 136 -8.65 9.66 -2.71
C ARG A 136 -9.95 8.86 -2.53
N ASP A 137 -9.88 7.73 -1.83
CA ASP A 137 -11.08 6.96 -1.47
C ASP A 137 -11.83 7.69 -0.36
N ASN A 138 -13.16 7.73 -0.41
CA ASN A 138 -13.97 8.35 0.65
C ASN A 138 -14.26 7.33 1.75
N HIS A 139 -13.23 6.67 2.28
CA HIS A 139 -13.42 5.83 3.45
C HIS A 139 -13.63 6.73 4.66
N LYS A 140 -14.91 6.93 5.01
CA LYS A 140 -15.45 7.54 6.24
C LYS A 140 -14.55 8.58 6.92
N SER A 141 -14.94 9.83 6.75
CA SER A 141 -14.69 10.97 7.62
C SER A 141 -14.86 10.63 9.12
N LEU A 142 -13.82 10.05 9.73
CA LEU A 142 -13.68 9.92 11.19
C LEU A 142 -12.63 10.88 11.75
N THR A 143 -11.90 11.60 10.90
CA THR A 143 -10.90 12.59 11.34
C THR A 143 -10.78 13.73 10.33
N GLY A 144 -11.75 14.65 10.30
CA GLY A 144 -11.59 16.00 9.73
C GLY A 144 -11.00 16.10 8.30
N ALA A 145 -11.16 15.06 7.48
CA ALA A 145 -10.52 15.00 6.17
C ALA A 145 -11.18 15.99 5.20
N LYS A 146 -10.35 16.80 4.53
CA LYS A 146 -10.76 17.78 3.51
C LYS A 146 -11.58 17.09 2.43
N ALA A 147 -12.78 17.63 2.15
CA ALA A 147 -13.69 17.15 1.11
C ALA A 147 -12.96 16.85 -0.22
N LEU A 148 -13.40 15.81 -0.93
CA LEU A 148 -12.87 15.45 -2.25
C LEU A 148 -13.10 16.61 -3.22
N ALA A 149 -12.07 16.99 -3.96
CA ALA A 149 -12.20 17.93 -5.07
C ALA A 149 -13.10 17.31 -6.17
N PRO A 150 -13.79 18.12 -6.99
CA PRO A 150 -14.71 17.62 -8.01
C PRO A 150 -14.08 16.60 -8.96
N PHE A 151 -12.81 16.78 -9.33
CA PHE A 151 -12.09 15.84 -10.19
C PHE A 151 -11.83 14.49 -9.48
N GLU A 152 -11.52 14.51 -8.19
CA GLU A 152 -11.30 13.28 -7.39
C GLU A 152 -12.59 12.46 -7.29
N GLN A 153 -13.75 13.13 -7.21
CA GLN A 153 -15.05 12.46 -7.22
C GLN A 153 -15.34 11.77 -8.56
N VAL A 154 -15.06 12.44 -9.68
CA VAL A 154 -15.25 11.87 -11.03
C VAL A 154 -14.35 10.65 -11.24
N VAL A 155 -13.09 10.73 -10.83
CA VAL A 155 -12.13 9.62 -10.90
C VAL A 155 -12.60 8.45 -10.03
N LEU A 156 -13.04 8.72 -8.80
CA LEU A 156 -13.52 7.71 -7.87
C LEU A 156 -14.77 7.00 -8.41
N ILE A 157 -15.75 7.74 -8.93
CA ILE A 157 -16.95 7.17 -9.56
C ILE A 157 -16.57 6.29 -10.75
N SER A 158 -15.67 6.76 -11.62
CA SER A 158 -15.22 6.01 -12.79
C SER A 158 -14.57 4.68 -12.42
N ILE A 159 -13.76 4.68 -11.35
CA ILE A 159 -13.08 3.46 -10.86
C ILE A 159 -14.06 2.53 -10.14
N ILE A 160 -15.03 3.06 -9.39
CA ILE A 160 -16.08 2.24 -8.78
C ILE A 160 -16.91 1.55 -9.86
N SER A 161 -17.33 2.27 -10.91
CA SER A 161 -18.06 1.68 -12.04
C SER A 161 -17.27 0.55 -12.68
N ALA A 162 -16.00 0.79 -13.04
CA ALA A 162 -15.15 -0.24 -13.63
C ALA A 162 -14.91 -1.43 -12.69
N PHE A 163 -14.74 -1.17 -11.38
CA PHE A 163 -14.59 -2.22 -10.37
C PHE A 163 -15.78 -3.17 -10.37
N VAL A 164 -17.00 -2.62 -10.31
CA VAL A 164 -18.25 -3.37 -10.23
C VAL A 164 -18.54 -4.12 -11.53
N GLU A 165 -18.38 -3.47 -12.68
CA GLU A 165 -18.55 -4.09 -13.99
C GLU A 165 -17.55 -5.24 -14.22
N GLY A 166 -16.34 -5.11 -13.67
CA GLY A 166 -15.28 -6.09 -13.81
C GLY A 166 -15.35 -7.29 -12.86
N LEU A 167 -16.33 -7.38 -11.97
CA LEU A 167 -16.50 -8.51 -11.03
C LEU A 167 -16.84 -9.81 -11.77
N GLN A 168 -16.15 -10.90 -11.45
CA GLN A 168 -16.46 -12.22 -12.04
C GLN A 168 -17.77 -12.81 -11.52
N ASP A 169 -18.11 -12.54 -10.27
CA ASP A 169 -19.33 -13.01 -9.63
C ASP A 169 -20.54 -12.16 -10.10
N GLU A 170 -21.39 -12.76 -10.92
CA GLU A 170 -22.61 -12.14 -11.46
C GLU A 170 -23.63 -11.83 -10.35
N ASP A 171 -23.73 -12.68 -9.32
CA ASP A 171 -24.70 -12.50 -8.23
C ASP A 171 -24.27 -11.32 -7.33
N LEU A 172 -22.97 -11.25 -7.01
CA LEU A 172 -22.39 -10.12 -6.27
C LEU A 172 -22.48 -8.82 -7.08
N ARG A 173 -22.25 -8.88 -8.40
CA ARG A 173 -22.41 -7.73 -9.29
C ARG A 173 -23.86 -7.23 -9.31
N ASN A 174 -24.83 -8.12 -9.45
CA ASN A 174 -26.26 -7.77 -9.46
C ASN A 174 -26.72 -7.20 -8.12
N GLU A 175 -26.22 -7.74 -7.00
CA GLU A 175 -26.51 -7.20 -5.67
C GLU A 175 -25.96 -5.77 -5.52
N VAL A 176 -24.76 -5.50 -6.03
CA VAL A 176 -24.15 -4.17 -5.99
C VAL A 176 -24.91 -3.14 -6.83
N PHE A 177 -25.40 -3.53 -8.01
CA PHE A 177 -26.26 -2.68 -8.84
C PHE A 177 -27.62 -2.40 -8.17
N SER A 178 -28.23 -3.41 -7.56
CA SER A 178 -29.56 -3.28 -6.94
C SER A 178 -29.60 -2.28 -5.77
N ARG A 179 -28.47 -2.10 -5.07
CA ARG A 179 -28.37 -1.28 -3.84
C ARG A 179 -27.90 0.17 -4.09
N SER A 180 -27.81 0.63 -5.35
CA SER A 180 -27.36 1.99 -5.69
C SER A 180 -25.96 2.33 -5.13
N ILE A 181 -25.05 1.35 -5.03
CA ILE A 181 -23.69 1.55 -4.46
C ILE A 181 -22.85 2.51 -5.32
N LEU A 182 -23.18 2.68 -6.60
CA LEU A 182 -22.62 3.73 -7.47
C LEU A 182 -22.85 5.16 -6.92
N SER A 183 -23.86 5.35 -6.05
CA SER A 183 -24.11 6.61 -5.33
C SER A 183 -23.28 6.78 -4.06
N CYS A 184 -22.70 5.69 -3.54
CA CYS A 184 -21.84 5.72 -2.37
C CYS A 184 -20.40 5.86 -2.86
N GLY A 185 -19.87 7.07 -2.80
CA GLY A 185 -18.53 7.40 -3.31
C GLY A 185 -17.38 6.77 -2.52
N SER A 186 -17.40 5.47 -2.22
CA SER A 186 -16.32 4.74 -1.57
C SER A 186 -16.24 3.30 -2.10
N LEU A 187 -15.05 2.83 -2.44
CA LEU A 187 -14.83 1.45 -2.89
C LEU A 187 -15.08 0.42 -1.76
N TRP A 188 -15.05 0.88 -0.52
CA TRP A 188 -15.14 0.06 0.69
C TRP A 188 -16.50 -0.64 0.90
N ILE A 189 -17.57 -0.11 0.33
CA ILE A 189 -18.92 -0.70 0.48
C ILE A 189 -19.06 -2.01 -0.30
N VAL A 190 -18.29 -2.20 -1.37
CA VAL A 190 -18.36 -3.45 -2.16
C VAL A 190 -17.69 -4.62 -1.42
N CYS A 191 -16.70 -4.36 -0.56
CA CYS A 191 -16.02 -5.39 0.25
C CYS A 191 -16.75 -5.78 1.53
N LEU A 192 -17.85 -5.10 1.89
CA LEU A 192 -18.64 -5.40 3.09
C LEU A 192 -19.57 -6.61 2.93
N PHE A 193 -19.66 -7.21 1.75
CA PHE A 193 -20.60 -8.30 1.45
C PHE A 193 -20.01 -9.72 1.65
N GLU A 194 -18.73 -9.84 1.98
CA GLU A 194 -18.08 -11.14 2.32
C GLU A 194 -17.72 -11.30 3.81
N PHE A 195 -18.20 -10.41 4.69
CA PHE A 195 -18.04 -10.53 6.15
C PHE A 195 -19.37 -10.46 6.89
#